data_AF-A0A7J7UTC2-F1
#
_entry.id   AF-A0A7J7UTC2-F1
#
_cell.length_a   1.000
_cell.length_b   1.000
_cell.length_c   1.000
_cell.angle_alpha   90.00
_cell.angle_beta   90.00
_cell.angle_gamma   90.00
#
_symmetry.space_group_name_H-M   'P 1'
#
loop_
_entity.id
_entity.type
_entity.pdbx_description
1 polymer ?
#
loop_
_entity_poly.entity_id
_entity_poly.type
_entity_poly.pdbx_seq_one_letter_code
_entity_poly.pdbx_strand_id
1 'polypeptide(L)'
;MCSCEEPRWGWGHCAPSPILLLSLLLAAPSGLLGEETRQLLEFDSTNTSDVAATPPGKPYPPYSLAEFSWNNISDSLDPATLSATLRGHPSHDPTRAFANGSLAFRVQAFSRSGRPAQPPRLLHTMDTCQLEVALVGASPRGNGSLFGLEVATLGQGLDCPSMQEQHSIDDEYAPAVFQSED
;
A
#
# COMPACT_ATOMS: atom_id res chain seq x y z
N MET A 1 -1.28 -63.34 1.96
CA MET A 1 -0.31 -62.24 1.79
C MET A 1 -1.11 -60.95 1.69
N CYS A 2 -1.21 -60.21 2.81
CA CYS A 2 -1.74 -58.85 2.83
C CYS A 2 -0.54 -57.91 2.66
N SER A 3 -0.57 -57.09 1.61
CA SER A 3 0.46 -56.08 1.38
C SER A 3 0.05 -54.80 2.12
N CYS A 4 0.88 -54.33 3.03
CA CYS A 4 0.76 -53.03 3.66
C CYS A 4 1.33 -51.99 2.69
N GLU A 5 0.48 -51.13 2.12
CA GLU A 5 0.93 -49.89 1.45
C GLU A 5 0.92 -48.75 2.47
N GLU A 6 2.10 -48.14 2.65
CA GLU A 6 2.32 -46.99 3.52
C GLU A 6 1.64 -45.72 2.95
N PRO A 7 0.95 -44.91 3.78
CA PRO A 7 0.53 -43.59 3.36
C PRO A 7 1.74 -42.66 3.34
N ARG A 8 2.16 -42.29 2.13
CA ARG A 8 3.16 -41.23 1.89
C ARG A 8 2.56 -39.88 2.27
N TRP A 9 2.99 -39.35 3.41
CA TRP A 9 2.71 -37.97 3.80
C TRP A 9 3.53 -37.01 2.93
N GLY A 10 2.89 -36.48 1.90
CA GLY A 10 3.41 -35.35 1.15
C GLY A 10 3.26 -34.07 1.97
N TRP A 11 4.35 -33.36 2.17
CA TRP A 11 4.36 -32.02 2.76
C TRP A 11 3.65 -31.08 1.78
N GLY A 12 2.34 -30.93 1.95
CA GLY A 12 1.58 -29.86 1.31
C GLY A 12 2.01 -28.55 1.96
N HIS A 13 2.70 -27.70 1.21
CA HIS A 13 2.89 -26.31 1.58
C HIS A 13 1.49 -25.68 1.69
N CYS A 14 0.95 -25.59 2.91
CA CYS A 14 -0.21 -24.77 3.20
C CYS A 14 0.20 -23.31 2.97
N ALA A 15 -0.05 -22.79 1.78
CA ALA A 15 -0.11 -21.35 1.58
C ALA A 15 -1.11 -20.80 2.61
N PRO A 16 -0.72 -19.82 3.45
CA PRO A 16 -1.65 -19.24 4.40
C PRO A 16 -2.82 -18.66 3.61
N SER A 17 -4.05 -19.03 4.00
CA SER A 17 -5.26 -18.47 3.40
C SER A 17 -5.13 -16.94 3.33
N PRO A 18 -5.58 -16.26 2.25
CA PRO A 18 -5.52 -14.81 2.14
C PRO A 18 -6.16 -14.06 3.32
N ILE A 19 -7.06 -14.72 4.06
CA ILE A 19 -7.62 -14.23 5.33
C ILE A 19 -6.56 -14.09 6.43
N LEU A 20 -5.62 -15.05 6.53
CA LEU A 20 -4.49 -14.99 7.46
C LEU A 20 -3.49 -13.91 7.06
N LEU A 21 -3.29 -13.67 5.76
CA LEU A 21 -2.40 -12.62 5.26
C LEU A 21 -2.96 -11.22 5.52
N LEU A 22 -4.28 -11.04 5.34
CA LEU A 22 -4.98 -9.81 5.73
C LEU A 22 -4.88 -9.57 7.24
N SER A 23 -5.08 -10.63 8.03
CA SER A 23 -4.90 -10.57 9.49
C SER A 23 -3.46 -10.22 9.88
N LEU A 24 -2.45 -10.76 9.19
CA LEU A 24 -1.03 -10.53 9.49
C LEU A 24 -0.55 -9.13 9.08
N LEU A 25 -1.02 -8.60 7.95
CA LEU A 25 -0.76 -7.23 7.51
C LEU A 25 -1.36 -6.17 8.45
N LEU A 26 -2.39 -6.54 9.22
CA LEU A 26 -3.14 -5.64 10.09
C LEU A 26 -2.87 -5.87 11.59
N ALA A 27 -2.27 -7.00 11.97
CA ALA A 27 -1.97 -7.37 13.36
C ALA A 27 -0.59 -6.90 13.87
N ALA A 28 0.09 -6.00 13.16
CA ALA A 28 1.31 -5.37 13.69
C ALA A 28 1.11 -3.88 14.08
N PRO A 29 0.30 -3.56 15.10
CA PRO A 29 0.67 -2.50 16.01
C PRO A 29 1.74 -3.05 16.98
N SER A 30 2.74 -2.22 17.27
CA SER A 30 3.78 -2.42 18.29
C SER A 30 5.06 -3.17 17.85
N GLY A 31 6.11 -2.36 17.63
CA GLY A 31 7.47 -2.73 18.02
C GLY A 31 8.39 -3.25 16.92
N LEU A 32 8.79 -2.39 16.00
CA LEU A 32 10.11 -2.50 15.39
C LEU A 32 10.87 -1.20 15.66
N LEU A 33 11.96 -1.37 16.40
CA LEU A 33 12.92 -0.37 16.81
C LEU A 33 13.54 0.28 15.56
N GLY A 34 13.13 1.51 15.29
CA GLY A 34 13.52 2.33 14.14
C GLY A 34 12.52 3.48 14.02
N GLU A 35 12.75 4.53 14.80
CA GLU A 35 11.96 5.77 14.87
C GLU A 35 11.66 6.31 13.44
N GLU A 36 10.39 6.59 13.15
CA GLU A 36 9.88 7.37 11.99
C GLU A 36 10.06 6.85 10.54
N THR A 37 9.67 5.61 10.22
CA THR A 37 9.82 5.09 8.83
C THR A 37 8.51 4.96 8.02
N ARG A 38 7.44 5.68 8.39
CA ARG A 38 6.14 5.63 7.71
C ARG A 38 5.50 7.01 7.66
N GLN A 39 5.79 7.74 6.60
CA GLN A 39 5.44 9.15 6.47
C GLN A 39 4.56 9.42 5.24
N LEU A 40 3.59 10.31 5.40
CA LEU A 40 3.00 11.03 4.29
C LEU A 40 3.85 12.28 4.04
N LEU A 41 4.41 12.36 2.84
CA LEU A 41 5.31 13.42 2.40
C LEU A 41 4.53 14.45 1.59
N GLU A 42 4.96 15.71 1.67
CA GLU A 42 4.43 16.80 0.86
C GLU A 42 5.59 17.69 0.40
N PHE A 43 5.64 18.02 -0.89
CA PHE A 43 6.70 18.81 -1.51
C PHE A 43 6.13 20.02 -2.24
N ASP A 44 6.79 21.16 -2.15
CA ASP A 44 6.52 22.35 -2.95
C ASP A 44 7.26 22.27 -4.29
N SER A 45 6.52 22.09 -5.39
CA SER A 45 7.07 21.99 -6.76
C SER A 45 7.14 23.32 -7.52
N THR A 46 6.80 24.45 -6.90
CA THR A 46 6.63 25.75 -7.61
C THR A 46 7.85 26.26 -8.37
N ASN A 47 9.07 25.83 -8.01
CA ASN A 47 10.31 26.20 -8.68
C ASN A 47 11.05 25.00 -9.30
N THR A 48 10.44 23.82 -9.32
CA THR A 48 11.03 22.61 -9.88
C THR A 48 10.56 22.47 -11.33
N SER A 49 11.43 22.79 -12.30
CA SER A 49 11.12 22.63 -13.73
C SER A 49 11.33 21.22 -14.25
N ASP A 50 11.92 20.34 -13.44
CA ASP A 50 12.29 18.97 -13.81
C ASP A 50 11.40 17.97 -13.07
N VAL A 51 10.56 17.27 -13.82
CA VAL A 51 9.61 16.26 -13.30
C VAL A 51 10.35 15.04 -12.73
N ALA A 52 11.61 14.82 -13.12
CA ALA A 52 12.46 13.73 -12.65
C ALA A 52 13.37 14.12 -11.46
N ALA A 53 13.27 15.35 -10.94
CA ALA A 53 14.08 15.78 -9.81
C ALA A 53 13.81 14.90 -8.57
N THR A 54 14.88 14.40 -7.95
CA THR A 54 14.81 13.65 -6.69
C THR A 54 15.48 14.48 -5.58
N PRO A 55 14.74 15.08 -4.63
CA PRO A 55 13.28 15.06 -4.46
C PRO A 55 12.53 15.99 -5.45
N PRO A 56 11.22 15.77 -5.66
CA PRO A 56 10.41 16.49 -6.67
C PRO A 56 10.13 17.97 -6.33
N GLY A 57 10.62 18.44 -5.20
CA GLY A 57 10.44 19.81 -4.73
C GLY A 57 11.02 20.02 -3.33
N LYS A 58 10.77 21.19 -2.76
CA LYS A 58 11.18 21.49 -1.38
C LYS A 58 10.26 20.75 -0.40
N PRO A 59 10.77 19.89 0.49
CA PRO A 59 9.92 19.15 1.42
C PRO A 59 9.30 20.09 2.46
N TYR A 60 8.02 19.87 2.74
CA TYR A 60 7.37 20.35 3.96
C TYR A 60 7.61 19.36 5.11
N PRO A 61 7.33 19.73 6.39
CA PRO A 61 7.37 18.78 7.50
C PRO A 61 6.46 17.56 7.25
N PRO A 62 6.98 16.33 7.30
CA PRO A 62 6.18 15.13 6.98
C PRO A 62 5.08 14.90 8.02
N TYR A 63 4.06 14.13 7.65
CA TYR A 63 3.08 13.62 8.61
C TYR A 63 3.46 12.20 9.00
N SER A 64 3.76 11.96 10.28
CA SER A 64 4.02 10.63 10.80
C SER A 64 2.73 9.81 10.86
N LEU A 65 2.67 8.69 10.15
CA LEU A 65 1.48 7.82 10.15
C LEU A 65 1.25 7.12 11.50
N ALA A 66 2.27 7.08 12.37
CA ALA A 66 2.14 6.62 13.75
C ALA A 66 1.31 7.58 14.62
N GLU A 67 1.23 8.86 14.23
CA GLU A 67 0.44 9.88 14.92
C GLU A 67 -0.97 10.05 14.34
N PHE A 68 -1.37 9.17 13.42
CA PHE A 68 -2.74 9.16 12.89
C PHE A 68 -3.69 8.43 13.84
N SER A 69 -4.90 8.97 13.95
CA SER A 69 -6.06 8.27 14.49
C SER A 69 -6.75 7.52 13.36
N TRP A 70 -6.98 6.22 13.55
CA TRP A 70 -7.56 5.32 12.55
C TRP A 70 -8.95 4.86 12.99
N ASN A 71 -9.87 4.70 12.03
CA ASN A 71 -11.16 4.10 12.29
C ASN A 71 -11.06 2.62 12.66
N ASN A 72 -12.13 2.07 13.22
CA ASN A 72 -12.21 0.64 13.43
C ASN A 72 -12.40 -0.07 12.08
N ILE A 73 -11.57 -1.07 11.82
CA ILE A 73 -11.64 -1.86 10.58
C ILE A 73 -12.91 -2.71 10.50
N SER A 74 -13.48 -3.08 11.65
CA SER A 74 -14.75 -3.83 11.69
C SER A 74 -15.89 -3.08 11.01
N ASP A 75 -15.82 -1.75 10.94
CA ASP A 75 -16.85 -0.92 10.32
C ASP A 75 -16.81 -0.99 8.77
N SER A 76 -15.70 -1.43 8.18
CA SER A 76 -15.46 -1.44 6.74
C SER A 76 -15.14 -2.81 6.14
N LEU A 77 -15.12 -3.85 6.98
CA LEU A 77 -14.86 -5.23 6.54
C LEU A 77 -16.04 -5.73 5.70
N ASP A 78 -15.75 -6.11 4.45
CA ASP A 78 -16.69 -6.71 3.52
C ASP A 78 -16.23 -8.13 3.16
N PRO A 79 -16.83 -9.17 3.77
CA PRO A 79 -16.52 -10.55 3.46
C PRO A 79 -16.90 -10.99 2.05
N ALA A 80 -17.87 -10.33 1.41
CA ALA A 80 -18.30 -10.69 0.06
C ALA A 80 -17.27 -10.29 -0.99
N THR A 81 -16.59 -9.17 -0.77
CA THR A 81 -15.51 -8.68 -1.65
C THR A 81 -14.10 -8.97 -1.14
N LEU A 82 -13.99 -9.60 0.05
CA LEU A 82 -12.73 -9.87 0.75
C LEU A 82 -11.88 -8.60 0.92
N SER A 83 -12.53 -7.49 1.31
CA SER A 83 -11.86 -6.20 1.44
C SER A 83 -12.14 -5.52 2.77
N ALA A 84 -11.23 -4.64 3.16
CA ALA A 84 -11.34 -3.80 4.35
C ALA A 84 -10.65 -2.47 4.11
N THR A 85 -11.13 -1.40 4.75
CA THR A 85 -10.59 -0.05 4.59
C THR A 85 -10.23 0.58 5.93
N LEU A 86 -8.96 0.90 6.11
CA LEU A 86 -8.46 1.76 7.18
C LEU A 86 -8.48 3.20 6.70
N ARG A 87 -9.10 4.08 7.46
CA ARG A 87 -9.19 5.51 7.19
C ARG A 87 -8.73 6.25 8.43
N GLY A 88 -7.85 7.22 8.23
CA GLY A 88 -7.31 8.00 9.33
C GLY A 88 -7.04 9.44 8.97
N HIS A 89 -6.77 10.20 10.02
CA HIS A 89 -6.34 11.58 9.98
C HIS A 89 -5.33 11.82 11.11
N PRO A 90 -4.48 12.87 11.04
CA PRO A 90 -3.58 13.21 12.13
C PRO A 90 -4.35 13.41 13.44
N SER A 91 -3.81 12.88 14.53
CA SER A 91 -4.41 13.05 15.87
C SER A 91 -4.25 14.49 16.37
N HIS A 92 -3.20 15.17 15.91
CA HIS A 92 -2.95 16.58 16.16
C HIS A 92 -2.81 17.33 14.82
N ASP A 93 -3.79 18.19 14.50
CA ASP A 93 -3.81 18.97 13.25
C ASP A 93 -4.12 20.46 13.54
N PRO A 94 -3.12 21.22 14.02
CA PRO A 94 -3.32 22.63 14.38
C PRO A 94 -3.63 23.50 13.16
N THR A 95 -3.12 23.12 11.98
CA THR A 95 -3.37 23.79 10.71
C THR A 95 -4.72 23.46 10.09
N ARG A 96 -5.45 22.48 10.64
CA ARG A 96 -6.72 21.98 10.12
C ARG A 96 -6.64 21.50 8.67
N ALA A 97 -5.47 21.01 8.25
CA ALA A 97 -5.26 20.49 6.91
C ALA A 97 -6.17 19.28 6.62
N PHE A 98 -6.46 18.46 7.63
CA PHE A 98 -7.30 17.28 7.56
C PHE A 98 -8.69 17.48 8.19
N ALA A 99 -9.14 18.72 8.41
CA ALA A 99 -10.46 18.96 9.03
C ALA A 99 -11.63 18.29 8.27
N ASN A 100 -11.54 18.21 6.94
CA ASN A 100 -12.44 17.44 6.07
C ASN A 100 -11.69 16.40 5.23
N GLY A 101 -10.46 16.07 5.66
CA GLY A 101 -9.53 15.24 4.91
C GLY A 101 -9.30 13.90 5.56
N SER A 102 -8.97 12.89 4.77
CA SER A 102 -8.56 11.59 5.29
C SER A 102 -7.58 10.90 4.35
N LEU A 103 -6.66 10.15 4.93
CA LEU A 103 -5.86 9.14 4.23
C LEU A 103 -6.53 7.77 4.44
N ALA A 104 -6.72 7.02 3.36
CA ALA A 104 -7.31 5.70 3.41
C ALA A 104 -6.41 4.65 2.75
N PHE A 105 -6.30 3.50 3.41
CA PHE A 105 -5.68 2.28 2.92
C PHE A 105 -6.77 1.22 2.78
N ARG A 106 -7.12 0.88 1.54
CA ARG A 106 -8.06 -0.21 1.25
C ARG A 106 -7.27 -1.43 0.80
N VAL A 107 -7.47 -2.54 1.51
CA VAL A 107 -6.84 -3.82 1.19
C VAL A 107 -7.90 -4.76 0.66
N GLN A 108 -7.62 -5.43 -0.46
CA GLN A 108 -8.49 -6.43 -1.04
C GLN A 108 -7.69 -7.69 -1.38
N ALA A 109 -8.20 -8.84 -0.95
CA ALA A 109 -7.70 -10.15 -1.34
C ALA A 109 -8.54 -10.74 -2.47
N PHE A 110 -7.98 -11.75 -3.15
CA PHE A 110 -8.64 -12.40 -4.28
C PHE A 110 -8.67 -13.92 -4.10
N SER A 111 -9.81 -14.53 -4.43
CA SER A 111 -9.98 -15.99 -4.35
C SER A 111 -9.75 -16.69 -5.70
N ARG A 112 -9.44 -15.93 -6.75
CA ARG A 112 -9.14 -16.40 -8.09
C ARG A 112 -8.30 -15.37 -8.82
N SER A 113 -7.57 -15.80 -9.84
CA SER A 113 -6.86 -14.86 -10.71
C SER A 113 -7.83 -14.10 -11.62
N GLY A 114 -7.49 -12.86 -11.94
CA GLY A 114 -8.35 -12.02 -12.77
C GLY A 114 -7.83 -10.60 -12.91
N ARG A 115 -8.66 -9.75 -13.54
CA ARG A 115 -8.42 -8.31 -13.66
C ARG A 115 -9.68 -7.55 -13.25
N PRO A 116 -9.55 -6.48 -12.45
CA PRO A 116 -10.66 -5.58 -12.17
C PRO A 116 -11.19 -4.92 -13.46
N ALA A 117 -12.45 -4.52 -13.44
CA ALA A 117 -13.04 -3.70 -14.50
C ALA A 117 -12.55 -2.24 -14.43
N GLN A 118 -12.23 -1.76 -13.22
CA GLN A 118 -11.81 -0.39 -12.98
C GLN A 118 -10.29 -0.23 -13.16
N PRO A 119 -9.83 0.87 -13.79
CA PRO A 119 -8.43 1.28 -13.77
C PRO A 119 -7.85 1.29 -12.35
N PRO A 120 -6.60 0.88 -12.13
CA PRO A 120 -5.56 0.55 -13.13
C PRO A 120 -5.55 -0.91 -13.61
N ARG A 121 -6.62 -1.69 -13.33
CA ARG A 121 -6.82 -3.07 -13.84
C ARG A 121 -5.64 -4.03 -13.62
N LEU A 122 -4.94 -3.86 -12.49
CA LEU A 122 -3.83 -4.71 -12.08
C LEU A 122 -4.25 -6.18 -12.10
N LEU A 123 -3.39 -7.02 -12.69
CA LEU A 123 -3.56 -8.46 -12.67
C LEU A 123 -3.38 -8.94 -11.22
N HIS A 124 -4.34 -9.71 -10.73
CA HIS A 124 -4.25 -10.34 -9.42
C HIS A 124 -4.32 -11.86 -9.53
N THR A 125 -3.77 -12.54 -8.54
CA THR A 125 -3.88 -13.98 -8.31
C THR A 125 -4.40 -14.26 -6.91
N MET A 126 -4.60 -15.54 -6.60
CA MET A 126 -4.97 -16.01 -5.25
C MET A 126 -3.90 -15.73 -4.19
N ASP A 127 -2.66 -15.50 -4.63
CA ASP A 127 -1.50 -15.32 -3.77
C ASP A 127 -1.14 -13.83 -3.58
N THR A 128 -1.95 -12.93 -4.16
CA THR A 128 -1.74 -11.48 -4.08
C THR A 128 -2.88 -10.79 -3.33
N CYS A 129 -2.54 -9.67 -2.70
CA CYS A 129 -3.51 -8.67 -2.24
C CYS A 129 -3.23 -7.36 -2.97
N GLN A 130 -4.28 -6.58 -3.20
CA GLN A 130 -4.18 -5.23 -3.75
C GLN A 130 -4.34 -4.22 -2.62
N LEU A 131 -3.44 -3.24 -2.60
CA LEU A 131 -3.51 -2.08 -1.71
C LEU A 131 -3.84 -0.84 -2.55
N GLU A 132 -4.93 -0.17 -2.18
CA GLU A 132 -5.32 1.12 -2.73
C GLU A 132 -5.10 2.19 -1.67
N VAL A 133 -4.41 3.27 -2.05
CA VAL A 133 -4.13 4.42 -1.18
C VAL A 133 -4.88 5.63 -1.72
N ALA A 134 -5.65 6.29 -0.88
CA ALA A 134 -6.41 7.48 -1.25
C ALA A 134 -6.23 8.59 -0.22
N LEU A 135 -5.70 9.74 -0.66
CA LEU A 135 -5.72 10.99 0.10
C LEU A 135 -6.86 11.85 -0.44
N VAL A 136 -7.89 12.09 0.38
CA VAL A 136 -9.11 12.78 -0.04
C VAL A 136 -9.42 13.92 0.91
N GLY A 137 -9.66 15.12 0.37
CA GLY A 137 -10.13 16.29 1.12
C GLY A 137 -9.11 16.96 2.03
N ALA A 138 -7.86 16.49 2.05
CA ALA A 138 -6.77 17.17 2.75
C ALA A 138 -6.41 18.48 2.03
N SER A 139 -6.26 19.56 2.79
CA SER A 139 -5.86 20.85 2.27
C SER A 139 -4.34 20.88 2.09
N PRO A 140 -3.83 21.09 0.86
CA PRO A 140 -2.40 21.23 0.64
C PRO A 140 -1.86 22.50 1.32
N ARG A 141 -0.59 22.47 1.73
CA ARG A 141 0.12 23.59 2.35
C ARG A 141 0.56 24.64 1.34
N GLY A 142 0.61 24.30 0.05
CA GLY A 142 0.95 25.21 -1.04
C GLY A 142 0.22 24.89 -2.35
N ASN A 143 0.26 25.83 -3.28
CA ASN A 143 -0.40 25.69 -4.58
C ASN A 143 0.25 24.63 -5.49
N GLY A 144 1.53 24.35 -5.29
CA GLY A 144 2.30 23.33 -6.03
C GLY A 144 2.57 22.07 -5.21
N SER A 145 1.72 21.74 -4.23
CA SER A 145 1.94 20.59 -3.36
C SER A 145 1.86 19.27 -4.13
N LEU A 146 2.92 18.48 -4.04
CA LEU A 146 2.99 17.09 -4.47
C LEU A 146 3.04 16.18 -3.25
N PHE A 147 2.18 15.16 -3.20
CA PHE A 147 2.15 14.21 -2.10
C PHE A 147 2.89 12.93 -2.46
N GLY A 148 3.59 12.36 -1.48
CA GLY A 148 4.27 11.08 -1.60
C GLY A 148 4.00 10.22 -0.38
N LEU A 149 4.20 8.91 -0.52
CA LEU A 149 4.13 7.97 0.58
C LEU A 149 5.48 7.29 0.73
N GLU A 150 6.03 7.33 1.94
CA GLU A 150 7.21 6.54 2.26
C GLU A 150 6.82 5.08 2.51
N VAL A 151 7.53 4.16 1.87
CA VAL A 151 7.31 2.72 1.98
C VAL A 151 8.61 2.04 2.38
N ALA A 152 8.58 1.36 3.53
CA ALA A 152 9.70 0.57 4.02
C ALA A 152 9.34 -0.93 3.97
N THR A 153 10.28 -1.75 3.51
CA THR A 153 10.16 -3.22 3.50
C THR A 153 11.24 -3.84 4.38
N LEU A 154 10.96 -5.04 4.90
CA LEU A 154 11.96 -5.80 5.64
C LEU A 154 12.81 -6.60 4.66
N GLY A 155 14.09 -6.22 4.53
CA GLY A 155 15.05 -6.90 3.66
C GLY A 155 15.59 -8.20 4.27
N GLN A 156 15.88 -9.19 3.40
CA GLN A 156 16.64 -10.38 3.75
C GLN A 156 18.11 -10.21 3.35
N GLY A 157 18.83 -9.29 4.00
CA GLY A 157 20.24 -9.00 3.69
C GLY A 157 20.65 -7.57 4.03
N LEU A 158 21.91 -7.24 3.71
CA LEU A 158 22.42 -5.86 3.81
C LEU A 158 22.03 -5.01 2.58
N ASP A 159 21.68 -5.67 1.48
CA ASP A 159 21.35 -5.01 0.22
C ASP A 159 19.84 -4.75 0.10
N CYS A 160 19.49 -3.57 -0.42
CA CYS A 160 18.10 -3.24 -0.77
C CYS A 160 17.79 -3.81 -2.16
N PRO A 161 16.63 -4.46 -2.35
CA PRO A 161 16.22 -4.90 -3.68
C PRO A 161 15.97 -3.69 -4.58
N SER A 162 16.34 -3.79 -5.85
CA SER A 162 16.01 -2.79 -6.86
C SER A 162 14.57 -2.97 -7.34
N MET A 163 13.86 -1.88 -7.59
CA MET A 163 12.55 -1.91 -8.23
C MET A 163 12.71 -2.42 -9.68
N GLN A 164 11.92 -3.43 -10.06
CA GLN A 164 11.85 -3.93 -11.42
C GLN A 164 10.53 -3.52 -12.04
N GLU A 165 10.58 -2.82 -13.16
CA GLU A 165 9.39 -2.48 -13.93
C GLU A 165 8.77 -3.74 -14.56
N GLN A 166 7.44 -3.84 -14.50
CA GLN A 166 6.69 -4.93 -15.11
C GLN A 166 5.71 -4.40 -16.15
N HIS A 167 5.94 -4.79 -17.41
CA HIS A 167 5.06 -4.50 -18.53
C HIS A 167 3.92 -5.53 -18.61
N SER A 168 2.72 -5.06 -18.91
CA SER A 168 1.52 -5.89 -18.97
C SER A 168 0.57 -5.29 -20.00
N ILE A 169 0.13 -6.10 -20.98
CA ILE A 169 -0.70 -5.80 -22.18
C ILE A 169 -1.69 -4.61 -22.11
N ASP A 170 -2.21 -4.25 -20.94
CA ASP A 170 -3.01 -3.03 -20.73
C ASP A 170 -2.18 -1.72 -20.82
N ASP A 171 -0.85 -1.81 -20.84
CA ASP A 171 0.11 -0.73 -21.05
C ASP A 171 0.12 -0.22 -22.50
N GLU A 172 -0.40 -0.99 -23.45
CA GLU A 172 -0.50 -0.63 -24.88
C GLU A 172 -1.46 0.55 -25.14
N TYR A 173 -2.37 0.86 -24.21
CA TYR A 173 -3.39 1.93 -24.37
C TYR A 173 -3.43 2.97 -23.23
N ALA A 174 -2.65 2.80 -22.15
CA ALA A 174 -2.59 3.74 -21.01
C ALA A 174 -1.14 3.89 -20.47
N PRO A 175 -0.24 4.55 -21.21
CA PRO A 175 1.20 4.44 -21.01
C PRO A 175 1.72 5.01 -19.67
N ALA A 176 0.99 5.89 -18.97
CA ALA A 176 1.48 6.56 -17.76
C ALA A 176 1.04 5.92 -16.43
N VAL A 177 0.34 4.78 -16.44
CA VAL A 177 -0.21 4.20 -15.18
C VAL A 177 0.86 3.44 -14.39
N PHE A 178 1.94 2.98 -15.03
CA PHE A 178 3.06 2.30 -14.37
C PHE A 178 4.41 2.57 -15.06
N GLN A 179 4.69 3.82 -15.43
CA GLN A 179 6.00 4.21 -15.97
C GLN A 179 6.62 5.31 -15.11
N SER A 180 7.84 5.10 -14.65
CA SER A 180 8.77 6.18 -14.32
C SER A 180 10.18 5.78 -14.74
N GLU A 181 10.81 6.70 -15.46
CA GLU A 181 11.88 6.54 -16.46
C GLU A 181 13.30 6.33 -15.86
N ASP A 182 14.20 5.82 -16.71
CA ASP A 182 15.66 5.64 -16.53
C ASP A 182 16.41 6.93 -16.12
#